data_AF-A0A9W6RHY9-F1
#
_entry.id   AF-A0A9W6RHY9-F1
#
_cell.length_a   1.000
_cell.length_b   1.000
_cell.length_c   1.000
_cell.angle_alpha   90.00
_cell.angle_beta   90.00
_cell.angle_gamma   90.00
#
_symmetry.space_group_name_H-M   'P 1'
#
loop_
_entity.id
_entity.type
_entity.pdbx_description
1 polymer ?
#
loop_
_entity_poly.entity_id
_entity_poly.type
_entity_poly.pdbx_seq_one_letter_code
_entity_poly.pdbx_strand_id
1 'polypeptide(L)'
;MPASSYPEELARLIAVLDWAVEIQPEADRIVRICAADPNDVPARLARGATRLAYAFVRMAGQLEEPVGIPELDEYRTRALGLIRYHVFMLHGSLDLAFNSTLRDRRTDPRAAAHGLDQPGADLRDLCLEVRAAQHRYAHPG
;
A
#
# COMPACT_ATOMS: atom_id res chain seq x y z
N MET A 1 27.89 5.45 -4.22
CA MET A 1 26.82 6.45 -4.40
C MET A 1 26.95 7.47 -3.30
N PRO A 2 26.83 8.79 -3.55
CA PRO A 2 26.78 9.75 -2.46
C PRO A 2 25.61 9.39 -1.53
N ALA A 3 25.81 9.52 -0.22
CA ALA A 3 24.73 9.35 0.74
C ALA A 3 23.65 10.39 0.43
N SER A 4 22.40 9.94 0.36
CA SER A 4 21.28 10.84 0.07
C SER A 4 21.12 11.87 1.17
N SER A 5 20.75 13.10 0.80
CA SER A 5 20.46 14.15 1.78
C SER A 5 19.11 13.92 2.46
N TYR A 6 18.94 14.43 3.69
CA TYR A 6 17.66 14.38 4.42
C TYR A 6 16.47 14.90 3.60
N PRO A 7 16.57 16.08 2.93
CA PRO A 7 15.46 16.60 2.12
C PRO A 7 15.12 15.70 0.93
N GLU A 8 16.12 15.11 0.28
CA GLU A 8 15.91 14.21 -0.86
C GLU A 8 15.17 12.94 -0.44
N GLU A 9 15.56 12.35 0.69
CA GLU A 9 14.92 11.14 1.20
C GLU A 9 13.50 11.40 1.68
N LEU A 10 13.29 12.51 2.37
CA LEU A 10 11.97 12.92 2.81
C LEU A 10 11.05 13.17 1.60
N ALA A 11 11.54 13.83 0.55
CA ALA A 11 10.79 14.02 -0.69
C ALA A 11 10.47 12.70 -1.40
N ARG A 12 11.43 11.76 -1.44
CA ARG A 12 11.19 10.40 -1.98
C ARG A 12 10.09 9.68 -1.21
N LEU A 13 10.18 9.67 0.11
CA LEU A 13 9.19 9.01 0.96
C LEU A 13 7.79 9.61 0.78
N ILE A 14 7.67 10.94 0.71
CA ILE A 14 6.41 11.62 0.43
C ILE A 14 5.85 11.20 -0.93
N ALA A 15 6.68 11.15 -1.97
CA ALA A 15 6.24 10.74 -3.30
C ALA A 15 5.69 9.29 -3.31
N VAL A 16 6.31 8.37 -2.56
CA VAL A 16 5.80 7.00 -2.42
C VAL A 16 4.46 6.98 -1.67
N LEU A 17 4.36 7.71 -0.55
CA LEU A 17 3.14 7.76 0.26
C LEU A 17 1.97 8.42 -0.47
N ASP A 18 2.22 9.53 -1.17
CA ASP A 18 1.21 10.22 -1.99
C ASP A 18 0.63 9.27 -3.04
N TRP A 19 1.51 8.54 -3.73
CA TRP A 19 1.06 7.59 -4.73
C TRP A 19 0.29 6.42 -4.12
N ALA A 20 0.77 5.89 -2.99
CA ALA A 20 0.07 4.84 -2.27
C ALA A 20 -1.34 5.28 -1.86
N VAL A 21 -1.47 6.50 -1.31
CA VAL A 21 -2.76 7.10 -0.92
C VAL A 21 -3.67 7.31 -2.14
N GLU A 22 -3.13 7.78 -3.26
CA GLU A 22 -3.90 8.01 -4.50
C GLU A 22 -4.57 6.73 -5.01
N ILE A 23 -3.83 5.61 -5.02
CA ILE A 23 -4.31 4.36 -5.63
C ILE A 23 -5.01 3.43 -4.63
N GLN A 24 -4.90 3.70 -3.33
CA GLN A 24 -5.50 2.88 -2.26
C GLN A 24 -7.02 2.70 -2.38
N PRO A 25 -7.84 3.71 -2.75
CA PRO A 25 -9.28 3.53 -2.89
C PRO A 25 -9.66 2.52 -3.98
N GLU A 26 -8.89 2.44 -5.07
CA GLU A 26 -9.10 1.43 -6.10
C GLU A 26 -8.73 0.02 -5.58
N ALA A 27 -7.68 -0.07 -4.76
CA ALA A 27 -7.27 -1.33 -4.14
C ALA A 27 -8.34 -1.86 -3.20
N ASP A 28 -8.88 -0.99 -2.34
CA ASP A 28 -9.97 -1.33 -1.43
C ASP A 28 -11.19 -1.85 -2.20
N ARG A 29 -11.60 -1.13 -3.26
CA ARG A 29 -12.71 -1.55 -4.12
C ARG A 29 -12.49 -2.94 -4.70
N ILE A 30 -11.30 -3.23 -5.20
CA ILE A 30 -10.95 -4.53 -5.79
C ILE A 30 -11.02 -5.63 -4.73
N VAL A 31 -10.46 -5.42 -3.55
CA VAL A 31 -10.52 -6.38 -2.43
C VAL A 31 -11.97 -6.69 -2.08
N ARG A 32 -12.83 -5.66 -1.95
CA ARG A 32 -14.26 -5.86 -1.65
C ARG A 32 -15.00 -6.63 -2.74
N ILE A 33 -14.74 -6.33 -4.02
CA ILE A 33 -15.37 -7.06 -5.13
C ILE A 33 -14.95 -8.53 -5.12
N CYS A 34 -13.66 -8.80 -4.95
CA CYS A 34 -13.13 -10.16 -4.87
C CYS A 34 -13.68 -10.94 -3.66
N ALA A 35 -14.00 -10.25 -2.56
CA ALA A 35 -14.49 -10.86 -1.34
C ALA A 35 -16.02 -11.11 -1.30
N ALA A 36 -16.79 -10.56 -2.25
CA ALA A 36 -18.25 -10.68 -2.30
C ALA A 36 -18.72 -12.05 -2.82
N ASP A 37 -18.85 -12.22 -4.14
CA ASP A 37 -19.16 -13.51 -4.77
C ASP A 37 -18.07 -13.84 -5.82
N PRO A 38 -17.27 -14.89 -5.60
CA PRO A 38 -16.25 -15.32 -6.55
C PRO A 38 -16.82 -15.62 -7.95
N ASN A 39 -18.08 -16.03 -8.08
CA ASN A 39 -18.69 -16.43 -9.36
C ASN A 39 -19.02 -15.24 -10.28
N ASP A 40 -19.03 -14.02 -9.74
CA ASP A 40 -19.46 -12.82 -10.48
C ASP A 40 -18.31 -11.80 -10.68
N VAL A 41 -17.06 -12.19 -10.42
CA VAL A 41 -15.91 -11.29 -10.57
C VAL A 41 -15.57 -11.10 -12.06
N PRO A 42 -15.65 -9.88 -12.62
CA PRO A 42 -15.43 -9.68 -14.05
C PRO A 42 -13.97 -9.93 -14.44
N ALA A 43 -13.71 -10.65 -15.54
CA ALA A 43 -12.35 -10.92 -16.03
C ALA A 43 -11.53 -9.63 -16.32
N ARG A 44 -12.19 -8.51 -16.64
CA ARG A 44 -11.55 -7.19 -16.81
C ARG A 44 -10.93 -6.65 -15.51
N LEU A 45 -11.45 -7.06 -14.36
CA LEU A 45 -10.95 -6.67 -13.05
C LEU A 45 -9.57 -7.28 -12.76
N ALA A 46 -9.31 -8.51 -13.22
CA ALA A 46 -8.02 -9.17 -13.05
C ALA A 46 -6.86 -8.32 -13.60
N ARG A 47 -6.99 -7.79 -14.83
CA ARG A 47 -5.95 -6.96 -15.46
C ARG A 47 -5.72 -5.64 -14.71
N GLY A 48 -6.78 -5.00 -14.23
CA GLY A 48 -6.68 -3.79 -13.41
C GLY A 48 -5.98 -4.07 -12.09
N ALA A 49 -6.42 -5.11 -11.40
CA ALA A 49 -5.89 -5.52 -10.11
C ALA A 49 -4.44 -5.98 -10.17
N THR A 50 -4.02 -6.72 -11.19
CA THR A 50 -2.61 -7.09 -11.37
C THR A 50 -1.72 -5.85 -11.56
N ARG A 51 -2.16 -4.86 -12.35
CA ARG A 51 -1.39 -3.61 -12.50
C ARG A 51 -1.29 -2.85 -11.18
N LEU A 52 -2.36 -2.82 -10.42
CA LEU A 52 -2.41 -2.16 -9.12
C LEU A 52 -1.52 -2.85 -8.09
N ALA A 53 -1.59 -4.18 -7.99
CA ALA A 53 -0.69 -4.98 -7.15
C ALA A 53 0.78 -4.74 -7.51
N TYR A 54 1.11 -4.72 -8.81
CA TYR A 54 2.46 -4.40 -9.27
C TYR A 54 2.92 -2.99 -8.87
N ALA A 55 2.02 -2.00 -8.86
CA ALA A 55 2.34 -0.66 -8.36
C ALA A 55 2.74 -0.69 -6.88
N PHE A 56 1.98 -1.38 -6.02
CA PHE A 56 2.33 -1.56 -4.62
C PHE A 56 3.64 -2.34 -4.42
N VAL A 57 3.89 -3.40 -5.19
CA VAL A 57 5.16 -4.15 -5.13
C VAL A 57 6.36 -3.26 -5.46
N ARG A 58 6.24 -2.43 -6.49
CA ARG A 58 7.29 -1.48 -6.85
C ARG A 58 7.51 -0.43 -5.76
N MET A 59 6.44 0.08 -5.14
CA MET A 59 6.55 1.00 -4.01
C MET A 59 7.23 0.32 -2.81
N ALA A 60 6.91 -0.94 -2.52
CA ALA A 60 7.61 -1.71 -1.49
C ALA A 60 9.11 -1.81 -1.80
N GLY A 61 9.46 -2.14 -3.05
CA GLY A 61 10.85 -2.21 -3.52
C GLY A 61 11.64 -0.91 -3.35
N GLN A 62 10.98 0.25 -3.44
CA GLN A 62 11.60 1.56 -3.19
C GLN A 62 11.90 1.81 -1.70
N LEU A 63 11.29 1.04 -0.79
CA LEU A 63 11.38 1.20 0.65
C LEU A 63 12.11 0.03 1.35
N GLU A 64 12.62 -0.95 0.59
CA GLU A 64 13.33 -2.12 1.15
C GLU A 64 14.64 -1.71 1.83
N GLU A 65 15.39 -0.81 1.18
CA GLU A 65 16.71 -0.44 1.64
C GLU A 65 16.67 0.63 2.73
N PRO A 66 17.51 0.51 3.77
CA PRO A 66 17.67 1.55 4.77
C PRO A 66 18.11 2.89 4.19
N VAL A 67 17.56 3.98 4.72
CA VAL A 67 17.92 5.34 4.31
C VAL A 67 19.18 5.82 5.05
N GLY A 68 19.46 5.23 6.22
CA GLY A 68 20.62 5.60 7.04
C GLY A 68 20.44 6.91 7.79
N ILE A 69 19.21 7.44 7.83
CA ILE A 69 18.80 8.62 8.57
C ILE A 69 17.75 8.15 9.59
N PRO A 70 18.09 8.02 10.88
CA PRO A 70 17.25 7.37 11.88
C PRO A 70 15.80 7.86 11.91
N GLU A 71 15.59 9.17 11.77
CA GLU A 71 14.26 9.79 11.79
C GLU A 71 13.41 9.42 10.57
N LEU A 72 14.03 9.19 9.41
CA LEU A 72 13.32 8.77 8.20
C LEU A 72 13.18 7.25 8.12
N ASP A 73 14.08 6.52 8.75
CA ASP A 73 14.07 5.06 8.82
C ASP A 73 12.81 4.51 9.51
N GLU A 74 12.32 5.20 10.55
CA GLU A 74 11.06 4.86 11.22
C GLU A 74 9.86 5.01 10.27
N TYR A 75 9.77 6.16 9.59
CA TYR A 75 8.69 6.40 8.62
C TYR A 75 8.74 5.43 7.44
N ARG A 76 9.94 5.14 6.91
CA ARG A 76 10.14 4.14 5.86
C ARG A 76 9.61 2.77 6.29
N THR A 77 9.98 2.33 7.49
CA THR A 77 9.60 1.01 8.00
C THR A 77 8.08 0.89 8.16
N ARG A 78 7.42 1.94 8.70
CA ARG A 78 5.96 2.00 8.81
C ARG A 78 5.30 2.00 7.42
N ALA A 79 5.80 2.80 6.48
CA ALA A 79 5.31 2.84 5.10
C ALA A 79 5.43 1.47 4.41
N LEU A 80 6.58 0.82 4.52
CA LEU A 80 6.84 -0.51 3.96
C LEU A 80 5.87 -1.56 4.52
N GLY A 81 5.61 -1.54 5.84
CA GLY A 81 4.65 -2.43 6.47
C GLY A 81 3.24 -2.27 5.91
N LEU A 82 2.75 -1.03 5.82
CA LEU A 82 1.43 -0.73 5.27
C LEU A 82 1.33 -1.11 3.78
N ILE A 83 2.34 -0.80 2.98
CA ILE A 83 2.36 -1.12 1.54
C ILE A 83 2.40 -2.65 1.34
N ARG A 84 3.22 -3.39 2.09
CA ARG A 84 3.25 -4.86 2.03
C ARG A 84 1.92 -5.49 2.43
N TYR A 85 1.21 -4.90 3.39
CA TYR A 85 -0.13 -5.34 3.73
C TYR A 85 -1.09 -5.20 2.54
N HIS A 86 -1.05 -4.07 1.82
CA HIS A 86 -1.86 -3.88 0.60
C HIS A 86 -1.50 -4.90 -0.49
N VAL A 87 -0.21 -5.19 -0.69
CA VAL A 87 0.25 -6.25 -1.59
C VAL A 87 -0.35 -7.61 -1.20
N PHE A 88 -0.21 -8.00 0.06
CA PHE A 88 -0.71 -9.28 0.58
C PHE A 88 -2.22 -9.43 0.38
N MET A 89 -2.99 -8.40 0.75
CA MET A 89 -4.46 -8.43 0.63
C MET A 89 -4.92 -8.48 -0.83
N LEU A 90 -4.30 -7.72 -1.73
CA LEU A 90 -4.63 -7.75 -3.15
C LEU A 90 -4.34 -9.12 -3.76
N HIS A 91 -3.16 -9.69 -3.50
CA HIS A 91 -2.81 -11.02 -4.01
C HIS A 91 -3.74 -12.10 -3.46
N GLY A 92 -3.96 -12.13 -2.14
CA GLY A 92 -4.86 -13.11 -1.53
C GLY A 92 -6.29 -13.01 -2.07
N SER A 93 -6.80 -11.79 -2.26
CA SER A 93 -8.14 -11.58 -2.81
C SER A 93 -8.26 -12.03 -4.26
N LEU A 94 -7.24 -11.77 -5.09
CA LEU A 94 -7.23 -12.19 -6.48
C LEU A 94 -7.09 -13.71 -6.63
N ASP A 95 -6.26 -14.33 -5.81
CA ASP A 95 -6.10 -15.78 -5.80
C ASP A 95 -7.43 -16.46 -5.45
N LEU A 96 -8.15 -15.99 -4.43
CA LEU A 96 -9.47 -16.52 -4.08
C LEU A 96 -10.51 -16.31 -5.20
N ALA A 97 -10.50 -15.14 -5.83
CA ALA A 97 -11.46 -14.80 -6.89
C ALA A 97 -11.23 -15.60 -8.17
N PHE A 98 -9.98 -15.85 -8.58
CA PHE A 98 -9.67 -16.38 -9.91
C PHE A 98 -9.04 -17.77 -9.92
N ASN A 99 -8.62 -18.31 -8.77
CA ASN A 99 -8.09 -19.67 -8.68
C ASN A 99 -9.15 -20.63 -8.14
N SER A 100 -9.72 -21.46 -9.02
CA SER A 100 -10.75 -22.44 -8.68
C SER A 100 -10.32 -23.46 -7.63
N THR A 101 -9.02 -23.77 -7.52
CA THR A 101 -8.49 -24.68 -6.49
C THR A 101 -8.39 -24.03 -5.10
N LEU A 102 -8.32 -22.69 -5.06
CA LEU A 102 -8.24 -21.92 -3.82
C LEU A 102 -9.61 -21.34 -3.41
N ARG A 103 -10.58 -21.30 -4.32
CA ARG A 103 -11.94 -20.80 -4.09
C ARG A 103 -12.69 -21.53 -2.96
N ASP A 104 -12.37 -22.80 -2.71
CA ASP A 104 -12.94 -23.59 -1.60
C ASP A 104 -12.25 -23.32 -0.24
N ARG A 105 -11.15 -22.55 -0.22
CA ARG A 105 -10.52 -22.10 1.04
C ARG A 105 -11.10 -20.75 1.42
N ARG A 106 -11.70 -20.71 2.63
CA ARG A 106 -12.41 -19.56 3.22
C ARG A 106 -11.76 -18.21 2.84
N THR A 107 -12.54 -17.35 2.19
CA THR A 107 -12.40 -15.90 2.27
C THR A 107 -12.33 -15.51 3.75
N ASP A 108 -11.31 -14.76 4.15
CA ASP A 108 -11.31 -14.14 5.48
C ASP A 108 -12.57 -13.26 5.59
N PRO A 109 -13.54 -13.59 6.47
CA PRO A 109 -14.78 -12.82 6.58
C PRO A 109 -14.53 -11.35 6.92
N ARG A 110 -13.39 -11.05 7.56
CA ARG A 110 -12.98 -9.68 7.88
C ARG A 110 -12.54 -8.91 6.64
N ALA A 111 -11.88 -9.57 5.69
CA ALA A 111 -11.52 -8.96 4.40
C ALA A 111 -12.78 -8.56 3.60
N ALA A 112 -13.84 -9.38 3.66
CA ALA A 112 -15.12 -9.08 3.03
C ALA A 112 -15.87 -7.91 3.72
N ALA A 113 -15.78 -7.82 5.05
CA ALA A 113 -16.49 -6.80 5.82
C ALA A 113 -15.78 -5.44 5.84
N HIS A 114 -14.45 -5.43 5.88
CA HIS A 114 -13.65 -4.24 6.18
C HIS A 114 -12.66 -3.82 5.09
N GLY A 115 -12.45 -4.67 4.06
CA GLY A 115 -11.54 -4.36 2.95
C GLY A 115 -10.16 -3.89 3.43
N LEU A 116 -9.74 -2.74 2.93
CA LEU A 116 -8.51 -2.03 3.29
C LEU A 116 -8.80 -0.73 4.06
N ASP A 117 -9.96 -0.59 4.71
CA ASP A 117 -10.38 0.67 5.35
C ASP A 117 -9.38 1.20 6.37
N GLN A 118 -9.05 0.40 7.38
CA GLN A 118 -8.11 0.79 8.44
C GLN A 118 -6.68 0.97 7.90
N PRO A 119 -6.09 0.02 7.15
CA PRO A 119 -4.78 0.22 6.53
C PRO A 119 -4.71 1.43 5.59
N GLY A 120 -5.82 1.77 4.92
CA GLY A 120 -5.93 2.95 4.09
C GLY A 120 -5.98 4.26 4.90
N ALA A 121 -6.66 4.25 6.04
CA ALA A 121 -6.62 5.35 6.99
C ALA A 121 -5.19 5.54 7.53
N ASP A 122 -4.55 4.45 7.94
CA ASP A 122 -3.17 4.47 8.46
C ASP A 122 -2.17 5.01 7.42
N LEU A 123 -2.35 4.70 6.12
CA LEU A 123 -1.55 5.28 5.03
C LEU A 123 -1.75 6.80 4.90
N ARG A 124 -2.99 7.28 4.99
CA ARG A 124 -3.31 8.71 4.93
C ARG A 124 -2.73 9.45 6.13
N ASP A 125 -2.88 8.87 7.32
CA ASP A 125 -2.34 9.45 8.56
C ASP A 125 -0.81 9.53 8.52
N LEU A 126 -0.15 8.47 8.03
CA LEU A 126 1.30 8.47 7.83
C LEU A 126 1.74 9.52 6.80
N CYS A 127 1.01 9.68 5.69
CA CYS A 127 1.30 10.73 4.70
C CYS A 127 1.24 12.14 5.34
N LEU A 128 0.22 12.41 6.16
CA LEU A 128 0.08 13.68 6.87
C LEU A 128 1.20 13.89 7.90
N GLU A 129 1.59 12.83 8.61
CA GLU A 129 2.68 12.86 9.59
C GLU A 129 4.03 13.21 8.93
N VAL A 130 4.34 12.59 7.81
CA VAL A 130 5.57 12.84 7.05
C VAL A 130 5.57 14.25 6.42
N ARG A 131 4.42 14.73 5.93
CA ARG A 131 4.28 16.12 5.45
C ARG A 131 4.47 17.14 6.57
N ALA A 132 3.98 16.86 7.76
CA ALA A 132 4.22 17.72 8.93
C ALA A 132 5.70 17.75 9.31
N ALA A 133 6.42 16.63 9.19
CA ALA A 133 7.87 16.59 9.38
C ALA A 133 8.61 17.45 8.34
N GLN A 134 8.20 17.42 7.07
CA GLN A 134 8.75 18.28 6.02
C GLN A 134 8.58 19.77 6.34
N HIS A 135 7.39 20.16 6.80
CA HIS A 135 7.14 21.55 7.19
C HIS A 135 8.04 21.99 8.35
N ARG A 136 8.22 21.15 9.38
CA ARG A 136 9.13 21.44 10.50
C ARG A 136 10.58 21.60 10.05
N TYR A 137 11.02 20.77 9.11
CA TYR A 137 12.37 20.87 8.54
C TYR A 137 12.57 22.17 7.74
N ALA A 138 11.57 22.58 6.94
CA ALA A 138 11.64 23.81 6.13
C ALA A 138 11.55 25.10 6.95
N HIS A 139 10.96 25.04 8.15
CA HIS A 139 10.76 26.18 9.04
C HIS A 139 11.27 25.90 10.46
N PRO A 140 12.60 25.79 10.64
CA PRO A 140 13.20 25.68 11.97
C PRO A 140 13.00 27.02 12.68
N GLY A 141 12.30 26.99 13.82
CA GLY A 141 12.14 28.15 14.69
C GLY A 141 13.46 28.61 15.30
#